data_AF-A0A521FNY4-F1
#
_entry.id   AF-A0A521FNY4-F1
#
_cell.length_a   1.000
_cell.length_b   1.000
_cell.length_c   1.000
_cell.angle_alpha   90.00
_cell.angle_beta   90.00
_cell.angle_gamma   90.00
#
_symmetry.space_group_name_H-M   'P 1'
#
loop_
_entity.id
_entity.type
_entity.pdbx_description
1 polymer ?
#
loop_
_entity_poly.entity_id
_entity_poly.type
_entity_poly.pdbx_seq_one_letter_code
_entity_poly.pdbx_strand_id
1 'polypeptide(L)'
;MPHHIIQRTQLFCEHLRSAFKLFQKNDPLRLAGATAFFTNFALPPILLILIRLFGFFVDRKILVTRIFERLSSILDESSTKQIRQTLRNIRGIDHKWYATLVSFVFFLFVATTLFSVIKNSMDQIWSIGIKDHSTFLFKLKIRARAFIIILVAGLLFFVGILTDSIQAFIGPYINTAAPTAGRVFLMILNQILFIVIVTTWFTVLFRFLTSGRPTWKSSVRGGLLTGILFTLGKYILRFALPLSNIGNIYGASGSIVLIMLFVFYSSFIFYFGACFVKVLSDAKETPIRPIKGAFNYEIKEVLKTN
;
A
#
# COMPACT_ATOMS: atom_id res chain seq x y z
N MET A 1 -11.69 14.50 -35.31
CA MET A 1 -10.79 14.08 -34.20
C MET A 1 -11.25 14.44 -32.77
N PRO A 2 -12.09 15.47 -32.47
CA PRO A 2 -12.51 15.75 -31.08
C PRO A 2 -13.58 14.78 -30.54
N HIS A 3 -14.40 14.18 -31.40
CA HIS A 3 -15.52 13.31 -30.97
C HIS A 3 -15.08 12.02 -30.27
N HIS A 4 -13.95 11.44 -30.71
CA HIS A 4 -13.39 10.22 -30.12
C HIS A 4 -12.77 10.45 -28.72
N ILE A 5 -12.32 11.67 -28.44
CA ILE A 5 -11.74 12.05 -27.14
C ILE A 5 -12.87 12.27 -26.12
N ILE A 6 -13.97 12.91 -26.55
CA ILE A 6 -15.15 13.18 -25.69
C ILE A 6 -15.83 11.88 -25.25
N GLN A 7 -16.01 10.91 -26.16
CA GLN A 7 -16.58 9.61 -25.79
C GLN A 7 -15.69 8.84 -24.80
N ARG A 8 -14.36 8.93 -24.96
CA ARG A 8 -13.39 8.22 -24.11
C ARG A 8 -13.31 8.81 -22.70
N THR A 9 -13.46 10.13 -22.56
CA THR A 9 -13.53 10.79 -21.24
C THR A 9 -14.86 10.52 -20.54
N GLN A 10 -15.97 10.48 -21.29
CA GLN A 10 -17.28 10.09 -20.75
C GLN A 10 -17.28 8.66 -20.19
N LEU A 11 -16.79 7.69 -20.96
CA LEU A 11 -16.62 6.30 -20.51
C LEU A 11 -15.75 6.19 -19.25
N PHE A 12 -14.67 6.96 -19.17
CA PHE A 12 -13.82 6.99 -17.98
C PHE A 12 -14.56 7.53 -16.74
N CYS A 13 -15.32 8.61 -16.89
CA CYS A 13 -16.15 9.15 -15.82
C CYS A 13 -17.24 8.17 -15.37
N GLU A 14 -17.86 7.44 -16.30
CA GLU A 14 -18.84 6.39 -15.97
C GLU A 14 -18.21 5.23 -15.18
N HIS A 15 -17.01 4.79 -15.57
CA HIS A 15 -16.27 3.79 -14.81
C HIS A 15 -15.90 4.30 -13.42
N LEU A 16 -15.51 5.56 -13.29
CA LEU A 16 -15.20 6.19 -11.99
C LEU A 16 -16.44 6.24 -11.10
N ARG A 17 -17.58 6.66 -11.64
CA ARG A 17 -18.86 6.73 -10.92
C ARG A 17 -19.33 5.35 -10.48
N SER A 18 -19.21 4.36 -11.36
CA SER A 18 -19.52 2.96 -11.06
C SER A 18 -18.61 2.39 -9.98
N ALA A 19 -17.31 2.69 -10.03
CA ALA A 19 -16.34 2.31 -9.01
C ALA A 19 -16.68 2.94 -7.65
N PHE A 20 -17.10 4.21 -7.64
CA PHE A 20 -17.52 4.90 -6.42
C PHE A 20 -18.78 4.29 -5.80
N LYS A 21 -19.80 3.96 -6.62
CA LYS A 21 -21.01 3.25 -6.15
C LYS A 21 -20.66 1.88 -5.55
N LEU A 22 -19.81 1.11 -6.24
CA LEU A 22 -19.33 -0.19 -5.74
C LEU A 22 -18.56 -0.04 -4.43
N PHE A 23 -17.74 1.00 -4.32
CA PHE A 23 -16.95 1.30 -3.14
C PHE A 23 -17.84 1.63 -1.94
N GLN A 24 -18.87 2.48 -2.12
CA GLN A 24 -19.85 2.77 -1.07
C GLN A 24 -20.62 1.53 -0.62
N LYS A 25 -20.98 0.62 -1.54
CA LYS A 25 -21.68 -0.64 -1.22
C LYS A 25 -20.83 -1.60 -0.35
N ASN A 26 -19.52 -1.42 -0.28
CA ASN A 26 -18.59 -2.33 0.40
C ASN A 26 -18.11 -1.82 1.77
N ASP A 27 -18.84 -0.90 2.42
CA ASP A 27 -18.49 -0.35 3.75
C ASP A 27 -17.03 0.14 3.83
N PRO A 28 -16.65 1.14 3.01
CA PRO A 28 -15.24 1.48 2.81
C PRO A 28 -14.56 1.98 4.09
N LEU A 29 -15.33 2.62 4.99
CA LEU A 29 -14.87 3.05 6.31
C LEU A 29 -14.41 1.86 7.17
N ARG A 30 -15.16 0.74 7.15
CA ARG A 30 -14.82 -0.47 7.91
C ARG A 30 -13.54 -1.10 7.37
N LEU A 31 -13.43 -1.22 6.04
CA LEU A 31 -12.26 -1.81 5.38
C LEU A 31 -10.98 -0.99 5.66
N ALA A 32 -11.07 0.33 5.49
CA ALA A 32 -9.96 1.25 5.75
C ALA A 32 -9.60 1.31 7.24
N GLY A 33 -10.59 1.34 8.13
CA GLY A 33 -10.39 1.33 9.58
C GLY A 33 -9.68 0.09 10.09
N ALA A 34 -10.13 -1.10 9.66
CA ALA A 34 -9.46 -2.35 9.99
C ALA A 34 -8.01 -2.35 9.51
N THR A 35 -7.76 -1.88 8.28
CA THR A 35 -6.40 -1.82 7.72
C THR A 35 -5.50 -0.90 8.53
N ALA A 36 -5.99 0.29 8.90
CA ALA A 36 -5.24 1.24 9.72
C ALA A 36 -4.90 0.66 11.10
N PHE A 37 -5.88 0.02 11.75
CA PHE A 37 -5.68 -0.63 13.05
C PHE A 37 -4.60 -1.71 12.98
N PHE A 38 -4.72 -2.67 12.07
CA PHE A 38 -3.74 -3.75 11.94
C PHE A 38 -2.37 -3.24 11.47
N THR A 39 -2.31 -2.16 10.69
CA THR A 39 -1.04 -1.57 10.24
C THR A 39 -0.27 -0.97 11.40
N ASN A 40 -0.94 -0.30 12.35
CA ASN A 40 -0.26 0.26 13.52
C ASN A 40 0.57 -0.79 14.28
N PHE A 41 0.05 -2.01 14.41
CA PHE A 41 0.77 -3.12 15.05
C PHE A 41 1.77 -3.81 14.12
N ALA A 42 1.50 -3.87 12.81
CA ALA A 42 2.34 -4.58 11.85
C ALA A 42 3.50 -3.75 11.29
N LEU A 43 3.43 -2.42 11.34
CA LEU A 43 4.42 -1.53 10.74
C LEU A 43 5.83 -1.71 11.36
N PRO A 44 6.03 -1.69 12.70
CA PRO A 44 7.35 -1.91 13.27
C PRO A 44 7.93 -3.32 12.95
N PRO A 45 7.16 -4.43 13.09
CA PRO A 45 7.56 -5.75 12.62
C PRO A 45 8.00 -5.81 11.16
N ILE A 46 7.21 -5.21 10.25
CA ILE A 46 7.51 -5.19 8.81
C ILE A 46 8.83 -4.46 8.56
N LEU A 47 9.03 -3.27 9.15
CA LEU A 47 10.29 -2.53 9.04
C LEU A 47 11.47 -3.35 9.56
N LEU A 48 11.31 -4.05 10.68
CA LEU A 48 12.37 -4.91 11.22
C LEU A 48 12.73 -6.03 10.25
N ILE A 49 11.75 -6.72 9.68
CA ILE A 49 11.96 -7.78 8.68
C ILE A 49 12.72 -7.21 7.47
N LEU A 50 12.27 -6.08 6.93
CA LEU A 50 12.93 -5.41 5.80
C LEU A 50 14.38 -5.04 6.13
N ILE A 51 14.63 -4.42 7.28
CA ILE A 51 15.99 -3.99 7.64
C ILE A 51 16.92 -5.18 7.88
N ARG A 52 16.42 -6.29 8.44
CA ARG A 52 17.24 -7.51 8.61
C ARG A 52 17.55 -8.15 7.26
N LEU A 53 16.57 -8.20 6.36
CA LEU A 53 16.71 -8.86 5.06
C LEU A 53 17.62 -8.08 4.10
N PHE A 54 17.41 -6.77 3.97
CA PHE A 54 18.26 -5.92 3.12
C PHE A 54 19.56 -5.50 3.80
N GLY A 55 19.63 -5.58 5.13
CA GLY A 55 20.87 -5.35 5.89
C GLY A 55 21.98 -6.37 5.63
N PHE A 56 21.68 -7.45 4.89
CA PHE A 56 22.69 -8.38 4.37
C PHE A 56 23.45 -7.79 3.17
N PHE A 57 22.78 -6.97 2.36
CA PHE A 57 23.34 -6.39 1.13
C PHE A 57 23.89 -4.97 1.34
N VAL A 58 23.35 -4.22 2.30
CA VAL A 58 23.70 -2.82 2.56
C VAL A 58 23.89 -2.58 4.05
N ASP A 59 24.79 -1.67 4.40
CA ASP A 59 24.99 -1.23 5.79
C ASP A 59 23.67 -0.88 6.49
N ARG A 60 23.43 -1.58 7.60
CA ARG A 60 22.18 -1.44 8.37
C ARG A 60 21.94 0.01 8.83
N LYS A 61 23.00 0.76 9.15
CA LYS A 61 22.89 2.17 9.56
C LYS A 61 22.39 3.04 8.41
N ILE A 62 22.98 2.91 7.22
CA ILE A 62 22.59 3.65 6.02
C ILE A 62 21.14 3.32 5.66
N LEU A 63 20.80 2.03 5.66
CA LEU A 63 19.47 1.57 5.31
C LEU A 63 18.38 2.10 6.27
N VAL A 64 18.67 2.12 7.58
CA VAL A 64 17.78 2.73 8.59
C VAL A 64 17.60 4.22 8.32
N THR A 65 18.68 4.97 8.12
CA THR A 65 18.62 6.42 7.88
C THR A 65 17.78 6.73 6.63
N ARG A 66 18.06 6.06 5.52
CA ARG A 66 17.32 6.22 4.25
C ARG A 66 15.84 5.86 4.38
N ILE A 67 15.52 4.79 5.11
CA ILE A 67 14.13 4.42 5.41
C ILE A 67 13.41 5.58 6.09
N PHE A 68 13.97 6.10 7.17
CA PHE A 68 13.31 7.16 7.94
C PHE A 68 13.28 8.50 7.20
N GLU A 69 14.28 8.83 6.37
CA GLU A 69 14.22 9.98 5.47
C GLU A 69 13.01 9.87 4.53
N ARG A 70 12.80 8.69 3.92
CA ARG A 70 11.64 8.44 3.05
C ARG A 70 10.32 8.49 3.81
N LEU A 71 10.23 7.91 5.01
CA LEU A 71 9.03 8.00 5.84
C LEU A 71 8.72 9.45 6.20
N SER A 72 9.73 10.26 6.54
CA SER A 72 9.54 11.68 6.90
C SER A 72 9.05 12.55 5.74
N SER A 73 9.21 12.09 4.49
CA SER A 73 8.65 12.76 3.32
C SER A 73 7.16 12.48 3.10
N ILE A 74 6.63 11.46 3.78
CA ILE A 74 5.27 10.94 3.62
C ILE A 74 4.43 11.18 4.90
N LEU A 75 5.03 10.93 6.05
CA LEU A 75 4.47 11.12 7.40
C LEU A 75 5.05 12.38 8.03
N ASP A 76 4.39 12.89 9.05
CA ASP A 76 4.94 13.95 9.89
C ASP A 76 6.11 13.45 10.75
N GLU A 77 6.86 14.41 11.29
CA GLU A 77 8.06 14.12 12.09
C GLU A 77 7.72 13.35 13.38
N SER A 78 6.59 13.65 14.03
CA SER A 78 6.19 13.01 15.28
C SER A 78 5.87 11.52 15.07
N SER A 79 5.10 11.20 14.03
CA SER A 79 4.82 9.83 13.59
C SER A 79 6.09 9.06 13.25
N THR A 80 7.00 9.71 12.52
CA THR A 80 8.28 9.11 12.12
C THR A 80 9.16 8.81 13.34
N LYS A 81 9.20 9.71 14.32
CA LYS A 81 9.93 9.53 15.59
C LYS A 81 9.34 8.39 16.43
N GLN A 82 8.01 8.29 16.51
CA GLN A 82 7.33 7.19 17.21
C GLN A 82 7.73 5.84 16.62
N ILE A 83 7.65 5.68 15.29
CA ILE A 83 8.05 4.44 14.60
C ILE A 83 9.53 4.10 14.87
N ARG A 84 10.40 5.11 14.86
CA ARG A 84 11.83 4.95 15.16
C ARG A 84 12.07 4.47 16.59
N GLN A 85 11.35 5.04 17.54
CA GLN A 85 11.44 4.65 18.95
C GLN A 85 10.93 3.23 19.18
N THR A 86 9.77 2.86 18.62
CA THR A 86 9.26 1.48 18.69
C THR A 86 10.27 0.48 18.11
N LEU A 87 10.85 0.78 16.94
CA LEU A 87 11.86 -0.09 16.33
C LEU A 87 13.13 -0.21 17.17
N ARG A 88 13.58 0.89 17.81
CA ARG A 88 14.75 0.87 18.71
C ARG A 88 14.47 0.04 19.96
N ASN A 89 13.28 0.14 20.53
CA ASN A 89 12.87 -0.63 21.70
C ASN A 89 12.83 -2.14 21.38
N ILE A 90 12.41 -2.52 20.17
CA ILE A 90 12.42 -3.92 19.74
C ILE A 90 13.86 -4.44 19.54
N ARG A 91 14.82 -3.58 19.16
CA ARG A 91 16.22 -3.97 18.93
C ARG A 91 17.07 -4.01 20.20
N GLY A 92 16.80 -3.13 21.16
CA GLY A 92 17.58 -2.99 22.39
C GLY A 92 17.36 -4.11 23.41
N ILE A 93 16.64 -5.18 23.03
CA ILE A 93 16.40 -6.31 23.91
C ILE A 93 17.46 -7.37 23.60
N ASP A 94 18.52 -7.38 24.41
CA ASP A 94 19.53 -8.46 24.41
C ASP A 94 18.83 -9.75 24.82
N HIS A 95 18.55 -10.58 23.82
CA HIS A 95 17.75 -11.78 23.98
C HIS A 95 18.56 -13.01 23.60
N LYS A 96 18.51 -14.01 24.49
CA LYS A 96 18.93 -15.39 24.21
C LYS A 96 18.32 -15.86 22.88
N TRP A 97 19.03 -16.71 22.13
CA TRP A 97 18.68 -17.07 20.74
C TRP A 97 17.23 -17.53 20.54
N TYR A 98 16.65 -18.21 21.54
CA TYR A 98 15.26 -18.66 21.55
C TYR A 98 14.25 -17.51 21.60
N ALA A 99 14.50 -16.46 22.38
CA ALA A 99 13.61 -15.31 22.44
C ALA A 99 13.63 -14.52 21.11
N THR A 100 14.79 -14.46 20.44
CA THR A 100 14.89 -13.91 19.08
C THR A 100 14.04 -14.70 18.07
N LEU A 101 14.03 -16.03 18.16
CA LEU A 101 13.22 -16.90 17.30
C LEU A 101 11.72 -16.69 17.53
N VAL A 102 11.28 -16.66 18.80
CA VAL A 102 9.88 -16.44 19.17
C VAL A 102 9.39 -15.06 18.72
N SER A 103 10.17 -13.99 18.96
CA SER A 103 9.82 -12.65 18.48
C SER A 103 9.75 -12.59 16.95
N PHE A 104 10.64 -13.28 16.25
CA PHE A 104 10.59 -13.33 14.78
C PHE A 104 9.32 -14.01 14.26
N VAL A 105 8.94 -15.16 14.84
CA VAL A 105 7.70 -15.86 14.47
C VAL A 105 6.48 -15.01 14.80
N PHE A 106 6.47 -14.34 15.96
CA PHE A 106 5.39 -13.43 16.35
C PHE A 106 5.26 -12.24 15.38
N PHE A 107 6.37 -11.61 15.01
CA PHE A 107 6.39 -10.51 14.04
C PHE A 107 5.94 -10.93 12.65
N LEU A 108 6.33 -12.13 12.20
CA LEU A 108 5.85 -12.68 10.95
C LEU A 108 4.35 -12.93 11.02
N PHE A 109 3.85 -13.48 12.13
CA PHE A 109 2.41 -13.67 12.35
C PHE A 109 1.65 -12.33 12.26
N VAL A 110 2.06 -11.31 13.02
CA VAL A 110 1.42 -9.98 13.02
C VAL A 110 1.45 -9.35 11.62
N ALA A 111 2.59 -9.40 10.93
CA ALA A 111 2.72 -8.89 9.56
C ALA A 111 1.76 -9.62 8.61
N THR A 112 1.72 -10.96 8.64
CA THR A 112 0.82 -11.74 7.78
C THR A 112 -0.65 -11.49 8.07
N THR A 113 -1.02 -11.18 9.32
CA THR A 113 -2.39 -10.82 9.70
C THR A 113 -2.85 -9.55 9.00
N LEU A 114 -2.02 -8.50 8.94
CA LEU A 114 -2.34 -7.29 8.16
C LEU A 114 -2.64 -7.62 6.70
N PHE A 115 -1.77 -8.40 6.05
CA PHE A 115 -1.99 -8.77 4.65
C PHE A 115 -3.23 -9.63 4.46
N SER A 116 -3.56 -10.49 5.42
CA SER A 116 -4.81 -11.25 5.41
C SER A 116 -6.03 -10.33 5.48
N VAL A 117 -5.98 -9.27 6.29
CA VAL A 117 -7.05 -8.28 6.40
C VAL A 117 -7.22 -7.53 5.07
N ILE A 118 -6.12 -7.03 4.48
CA ILE A 118 -6.19 -6.33 3.19
C ILE A 118 -6.68 -7.27 2.08
N LYS A 119 -6.18 -8.51 2.05
CA LYS A 119 -6.63 -9.52 1.10
C LYS A 119 -8.12 -9.82 1.24
N ASN A 120 -8.62 -10.02 2.46
CA ASN A 120 -10.04 -10.32 2.69
C ASN A 120 -10.92 -9.13 2.28
N SER A 121 -10.49 -7.90 2.57
CA SER A 121 -11.16 -6.68 2.09
C SER A 121 -11.21 -6.61 0.56
N MET A 122 -10.11 -6.97 -0.13
CA MET A 122 -10.08 -7.04 -1.59
C MET A 122 -10.99 -8.13 -2.14
N ASP A 123 -10.93 -9.33 -1.55
CA ASP A 123 -11.76 -10.47 -1.94
C ASP A 123 -13.26 -10.13 -1.75
N GLN A 124 -13.63 -9.39 -0.69
CA GLN A 124 -14.98 -8.85 -0.49
C GLN A 124 -15.38 -7.90 -1.63
N ILE A 125 -14.54 -6.90 -1.96
CA ILE A 125 -14.80 -5.94 -3.04
C ILE A 125 -14.99 -6.67 -4.38
N TRP A 126 -14.20 -7.71 -4.63
CA TRP A 126 -14.27 -8.50 -5.87
C TRP A 126 -15.31 -9.61 -5.84
N SER A 127 -16.00 -9.80 -4.72
CA SER A 127 -17.01 -10.85 -4.53
C SER A 127 -16.45 -12.25 -4.77
N ILE A 128 -15.25 -12.49 -4.25
CA ILE A 128 -14.52 -13.76 -4.34
C ILE A 128 -14.48 -14.41 -2.95
N GLY A 129 -15.10 -15.57 -2.84
CA GLY A 129 -15.10 -16.41 -1.66
C GLY A 129 -14.00 -17.48 -1.74
N ILE A 130 -13.61 -18.02 -0.59
CA ILE A 130 -12.65 -19.13 -0.47
C ILE A 130 -13.39 -20.32 0.12
N LYS A 131 -13.23 -21.52 -0.44
CA LYS A 131 -13.87 -22.72 0.12
C LYS A 131 -13.29 -23.06 1.50
N ASP A 132 -14.16 -23.37 2.45
CA ASP A 132 -13.83 -23.60 3.87
C ASP A 132 -12.94 -24.84 4.11
N HIS A 133 -12.97 -25.82 3.20
CA HIS A 133 -12.15 -27.05 3.25
C HIS A 133 -10.68 -26.84 2.85
N SER A 134 -10.06 -25.76 3.32
CA SER A 134 -8.66 -25.45 3.07
C SER A 134 -7.76 -26.30 3.97
N THR A 135 -7.07 -27.29 3.40
CA THR A 135 -5.97 -28.05 4.04
C THR A 135 -4.95 -27.11 4.71
N PHE A 136 -4.27 -27.54 5.79
CA PHE A 136 -3.19 -26.76 6.45
C PHE A 136 -2.17 -26.19 5.45
N LEU A 137 -1.85 -26.96 4.40
CA LEU A 137 -0.99 -26.56 3.28
C LEU A 137 -1.51 -25.33 2.51
N PHE A 138 -2.83 -25.17 2.36
CA PHE A 138 -3.42 -24.00 1.70
C PHE A 138 -3.29 -22.74 2.57
N LYS A 139 -3.51 -22.86 3.89
CA LYS A 139 -3.27 -21.75 4.84
C LYS A 139 -1.81 -21.31 4.84
N LEU A 140 -0.87 -22.26 4.81
CA LEU A 140 0.56 -21.98 4.72
C LEU A 140 0.93 -21.29 3.39
N LYS A 141 0.34 -21.75 2.27
CA LYS A 141 0.55 -21.15 0.94
C LYS A 141 0.03 -19.71 0.85
N ILE A 142 -1.10 -19.40 1.51
CA ILE A 142 -1.60 -18.02 1.61
C ILE A 142 -0.61 -17.14 2.39
N ARG A 143 -0.10 -17.61 3.54
CA ARG A 143 0.90 -16.87 4.32
C ARG A 143 2.21 -16.67 3.56
N ALA A 144 2.66 -17.68 2.81
CA ALA A 144 3.83 -17.56 1.94
C ALA A 144 3.67 -16.49 0.85
N ARG A 145 2.46 -16.31 0.31
CA ARG A 145 2.20 -15.21 -0.64
C ARG A 145 2.30 -13.84 0.02
N ALA A 146 1.78 -13.67 1.24
CA ALA A 146 1.95 -12.43 1.99
C ALA A 146 3.43 -12.10 2.19
N PHE A 147 4.27 -13.11 2.46
CA PHE A 147 5.72 -12.93 2.55
C PHE A 147 6.34 -12.47 1.23
N ILE A 148 5.98 -13.07 0.10
CA ILE A 148 6.43 -12.62 -1.23
C ILE A 148 6.04 -11.15 -1.48
N ILE A 149 4.84 -10.74 -1.08
CA ILE A 149 4.39 -9.35 -1.25
C ILE A 149 5.21 -8.39 -0.39
N ILE A 150 5.53 -8.77 0.85
CA ILE A 150 6.45 -8.00 1.72
C ILE A 150 7.82 -7.86 1.04
N LEU A 151 8.36 -8.94 0.45
CA LEU A 151 9.63 -8.91 -0.27
C LEU A 151 9.57 -7.96 -1.48
N VAL A 152 8.51 -8.03 -2.28
CA VAL A 152 8.33 -7.11 -3.43
C VAL A 152 8.17 -5.67 -2.95
N ALA A 153 7.49 -5.42 -1.83
CA ALA A 153 7.40 -4.10 -1.21
C ALA A 153 8.79 -3.56 -0.87
N GLY A 154 9.59 -4.41 -0.22
CA GLY A 154 10.95 -4.10 0.18
C GLY A 154 11.86 -3.83 -1.02
N LEU A 155 11.75 -4.64 -2.07
CA LEU A 155 12.51 -4.46 -3.29
C LEU A 155 12.16 -3.13 -3.98
N LEU A 156 10.87 -2.81 -4.10
CA LEU A 156 10.43 -1.53 -4.68
C LEU A 156 10.87 -0.34 -3.83
N PHE A 157 10.84 -0.48 -2.51
CA PHE A 157 11.37 0.52 -1.59
C PHE A 157 12.88 0.73 -1.82
N PHE A 158 13.64 -0.36 -1.98
CA PHE A 158 15.06 -0.33 -2.26
C PHE A 158 15.38 0.33 -3.61
N VAL A 159 14.61 0.02 -4.66
CA VAL A 159 14.70 0.70 -5.96
C VAL A 159 14.47 2.21 -5.82
N GLY A 160 13.55 2.62 -4.94
CA GLY A 160 13.36 4.03 -4.59
C GLY A 160 14.61 4.67 -3.98
N ILE A 161 15.24 4.01 -3.01
CA ILE A 161 16.49 4.51 -2.41
C ILE A 161 17.63 4.59 -3.44
N LEU A 162 17.77 3.56 -4.29
CA LEU A 162 18.77 3.55 -5.36
C LEU A 162 18.56 4.74 -6.31
N THR A 163 17.30 5.01 -6.66
CA THR A 163 16.93 6.16 -7.49
C THR A 163 17.34 7.47 -6.84
N ASP A 164 17.01 7.66 -5.56
CA ASP A 164 17.37 8.87 -4.80
C ASP A 164 18.91 9.01 -4.70
N SER A 165 19.64 7.90 -4.57
CA SER A 165 21.12 7.89 -4.49
C SER A 165 21.79 8.24 -5.82
N ILE A 166 21.28 7.68 -6.93
CA ILE A 166 21.73 8.02 -8.28
C ILE A 166 21.49 9.51 -8.57
N GLN A 167 20.32 10.03 -8.20
CA GLN A 167 20.01 11.46 -8.34
C GLN A 167 20.92 12.34 -7.48
N ALA A 168 21.25 11.93 -6.25
CA ALA A 168 22.17 12.67 -5.40
C ALA A 168 23.60 12.71 -5.96
N PHE A 169 24.03 11.65 -6.66
CA PHE A 169 25.35 11.59 -7.29
C PHE A 169 25.43 12.39 -8.59
N ILE A 170 24.41 12.29 -9.45
CA ILE A 170 24.37 12.97 -10.76
C ILE A 170 23.91 14.42 -10.62
N GLY A 171 23.08 14.72 -9.62
CA GLY A 171 22.44 16.01 -9.41
C GLY A 171 23.40 17.21 -9.38
N PRO A 172 24.55 17.15 -8.69
CA PRO A 172 25.55 18.21 -8.71
C PRO A 172 26.07 18.52 -10.12
N TYR A 173 26.36 17.50 -10.94
CA TYR A 173 26.86 17.67 -12.32
C TYR A 173 25.82 18.29 -13.26
N ILE A 174 24.54 18.00 -13.05
CA ILE A 174 23.45 18.61 -13.82
C ILE A 174 23.23 20.07 -13.38
N ASN A 175 23.32 20.34 -12.08
CA ASN A 175 23.13 21.68 -11.53
C ASN A 175 24.29 22.63 -11.83
N THR A 176 25.50 22.13 -12.06
CA THR A 176 26.64 22.96 -12.51
C THR A 176 26.51 23.38 -13.98
N ALA A 177 25.93 22.54 -14.85
CA ALA A 177 25.71 22.86 -16.26
C ALA A 177 24.52 23.81 -16.49
N ALA A 178 23.43 23.67 -15.73
CA ALA A 178 22.26 24.55 -15.79
C ALA A 178 21.59 24.69 -14.40
N PRO A 179 21.92 25.72 -13.60
CA PRO A 179 21.52 25.81 -12.19
C PRO A 179 20.01 25.82 -11.93
N THR A 180 19.24 26.42 -12.84
CA THR A 180 17.79 26.59 -12.72
C THR A 180 17.04 25.45 -13.42
N ALA A 181 17.42 25.15 -14.67
CA ALA A 181 16.79 24.08 -15.45
C ALA A 181 17.09 22.68 -14.88
N GLY A 182 18.31 22.47 -14.36
CA GLY A 182 18.72 21.22 -13.73
C GLY A 182 17.91 20.87 -12.49
N ARG A 183 17.65 21.84 -11.61
CA ARG A 183 16.82 21.62 -10.41
C ARG A 183 15.38 21.27 -10.76
N VAL A 184 14.77 22.01 -11.70
CA VAL A 184 13.39 21.76 -12.14
C VAL A 184 13.29 20.37 -12.78
N PHE A 185 14.26 20.01 -13.63
CA PHE A 185 14.33 18.69 -14.25
C PHE A 185 14.42 17.57 -13.21
N LEU A 186 15.30 17.69 -12.22
CA LEU A 186 15.46 16.69 -11.15
C LEU A 186 14.20 16.57 -10.28
N MET A 187 13.53 17.67 -9.97
CA MET A 187 12.25 17.64 -9.23
C MET A 187 11.16 16.89 -10.01
N ILE A 188 10.99 17.19 -11.30
CA ILE A 188 10.02 16.51 -12.16
C ILE A 188 10.36 15.03 -12.29
N LEU A 189 11.64 14.71 -12.49
CA LEU A 189 12.12 13.33 -12.59
C LEU A 189 11.84 12.55 -11.30
N ASN A 190 12.14 13.12 -10.13
CA ASN A 190 11.85 12.49 -8.84
C ASN A 190 10.35 12.20 -8.69
N GLN A 191 9.50 13.17 -9.06
CA GLN A 191 8.06 13.02 -8.99
C GLN A 191 7.53 11.93 -9.94
N ILE A 192 8.01 11.89 -11.18
CA ILE A 192 7.64 10.85 -12.15
C ILE A 192 8.07 9.47 -11.63
N LEU A 193 9.30 9.34 -11.13
CA LEU A 193 9.81 8.07 -10.60
C LEU A 193 9.02 7.63 -9.36
N PHE A 194 8.66 8.56 -8.47
CA PHE A 194 7.75 8.26 -7.35
C PHE A 194 6.42 7.69 -7.85
N ILE A 195 5.77 8.35 -8.82
CA ILE A 195 4.50 7.88 -9.39
C ILE A 195 4.66 6.52 -10.05
N VAL A 196 5.75 6.27 -10.78
CA VAL A 196 6.03 4.97 -11.43
C VAL A 196 6.22 3.87 -10.40
N ILE A 197 6.99 4.10 -9.34
CA ILE A 197 7.22 3.12 -8.26
C ILE A 197 5.90 2.80 -7.56
N VAL A 198 5.13 3.83 -7.19
CA VAL A 198 3.83 3.66 -6.50
C VAL A 198 2.80 2.98 -7.42
N THR A 199 2.77 3.33 -8.70
CA THR A 199 1.90 2.68 -9.69
C THR A 199 2.25 1.21 -9.85
N THR A 200 3.54 0.89 -9.94
CA THR A 200 4.05 -0.49 -9.97
C THR A 200 3.64 -1.24 -8.72
N TRP A 201 3.78 -0.61 -7.55
CA TRP A 201 3.40 -1.19 -6.27
C TRP A 201 1.92 -1.55 -6.21
N PHE A 202 1.01 -0.62 -6.52
CA PHE A 202 -0.42 -0.90 -6.54
C PHE A 202 -0.81 -1.92 -7.61
N THR A 203 -0.17 -1.90 -8.77
CA THR A 203 -0.37 -2.90 -9.82
C THR A 203 -0.06 -4.31 -9.32
N VAL A 204 1.08 -4.47 -8.64
CA VAL A 204 1.49 -5.73 -8.01
C VAL A 204 0.47 -6.14 -6.95
N LEU A 205 0.04 -5.22 -6.09
CA LEU A 205 -0.95 -5.52 -5.05
C LEU A 205 -2.27 -6.01 -5.66
N PHE A 206 -2.84 -5.30 -6.63
CA PHE A 206 -4.08 -5.73 -7.27
C PHE A 206 -3.93 -7.10 -7.94
N ARG A 207 -2.80 -7.39 -8.57
CA ARG A 207 -2.64 -8.65 -9.29
C ARG A 207 -2.35 -9.86 -8.39
N PHE A 208 -1.53 -9.67 -7.35
CA PHE A 208 -0.94 -10.79 -6.61
C PHE A 208 -1.47 -10.95 -5.18
N LEU A 209 -2.06 -9.90 -4.59
CA LEU A 209 -2.53 -9.96 -3.20
C LEU A 209 -3.78 -10.82 -3.04
N THR A 210 -4.68 -10.76 -4.01
CA THR A 210 -6.05 -11.27 -3.85
C THR A 210 -6.20 -12.70 -4.36
N SER A 211 -7.36 -13.28 -4.10
CA SER A 211 -7.74 -14.60 -4.61
C SER A 211 -8.27 -14.55 -6.05
N GLY A 212 -8.29 -13.37 -6.68
CA GLY A 212 -8.69 -13.16 -8.07
C GLY A 212 -7.55 -12.65 -8.94
N ARG A 213 -7.47 -13.10 -10.18
CA ARG A 213 -6.42 -12.68 -11.12
C ARG A 213 -6.97 -11.74 -12.20
N PRO A 214 -6.94 -10.42 -12.00
CA PRO A 214 -7.25 -9.47 -13.06
C PRO A 214 -6.20 -9.52 -14.18
N THR A 215 -6.59 -9.06 -15.38
CA THR A 215 -5.67 -8.95 -16.51
C THR A 215 -4.60 -7.88 -16.25
N TRP A 216 -3.40 -8.03 -16.83
CA TRP A 216 -2.31 -7.04 -16.71
C TRP A 216 -2.77 -5.62 -17.07
N LYS A 217 -3.56 -5.50 -18.15
CA LYS A 217 -4.05 -4.21 -18.63
C LYS A 217 -4.99 -3.54 -17.62
N SER A 218 -5.86 -4.30 -16.96
CA SER A 218 -6.76 -3.75 -15.92
C SER A 218 -5.99 -3.39 -14.66
N SER A 219 -5.05 -4.23 -14.22
CA SER A 219 -4.21 -3.96 -13.04
C SER A 219 -3.35 -2.71 -13.21
N VAL A 220 -2.72 -2.50 -14.37
CA VAL A 220 -1.87 -1.32 -14.63
C VAL A 220 -2.70 -0.04 -14.66
N ARG A 221 -3.88 -0.07 -15.30
CA ARG A 221 -4.78 1.10 -15.35
C ARG A 221 -5.32 1.47 -13.96
N GLY A 222 -5.67 0.46 -13.16
CA GLY A 222 -6.04 0.67 -11.76
C GLY A 222 -4.87 1.19 -10.93
N GLY A 223 -3.70 0.57 -11.04
CA GLY A 223 -2.48 1.00 -10.36
C GLY A 223 -2.09 2.43 -10.69
N LEU A 224 -2.26 2.86 -11.94
CA LEU A 224 -1.98 4.23 -12.38
C LEU A 224 -2.96 5.23 -11.77
N LEU A 225 -4.27 4.92 -11.79
CA LEU A 225 -5.27 5.76 -11.12
C LEU A 225 -4.96 5.88 -9.63
N THR A 226 -4.72 4.76 -8.95
CA THR A 226 -4.39 4.72 -7.53
C THR A 226 -3.08 5.44 -7.23
N GLY A 227 -2.06 5.32 -8.08
CA GLY A 227 -0.77 6.00 -7.90
C GLY A 227 -0.88 7.52 -8.01
N ILE A 228 -1.66 8.02 -8.96
CA ILE A 228 -1.96 9.46 -9.08
C ILE A 228 -2.73 9.91 -7.84
N LEU A 229 -3.79 9.19 -7.47
CA LEU A 229 -4.65 9.55 -6.35
C LEU A 229 -3.90 9.49 -5.01
N PHE A 230 -3.01 8.52 -4.83
CA PHE A 230 -2.11 8.41 -3.67
C PHE A 230 -1.11 9.58 -3.62
N THR A 231 -0.60 10.00 -4.77
CA THR A 231 0.33 11.13 -4.85
C THR A 231 -0.37 12.44 -4.47
N LEU A 232 -1.58 12.68 -4.99
CA LEU A 232 -2.43 13.80 -4.58
C LEU A 232 -2.76 13.71 -3.08
N GLY A 233 -3.11 12.51 -2.65
CA GLY A 233 -3.41 12.18 -1.27
C GLY A 233 -2.29 12.49 -0.27
N LYS A 234 -1.06 12.18 -0.65
CA LYS A 234 0.16 12.53 0.13
C LYS A 234 0.25 14.04 0.36
N TYR A 235 -0.02 14.85 -0.67
CA TYR A 235 0.00 16.32 -0.53
C TYR A 235 -1.13 16.83 0.36
N ILE A 236 -2.34 16.27 0.20
CA ILE A 236 -3.50 16.61 1.04
C ILE A 236 -3.17 16.33 2.51
N LEU A 237 -2.65 15.14 2.82
CA LEU A 237 -2.29 14.77 4.20
C LEU A 237 -1.16 15.64 4.74
N ARG A 238 -0.14 15.92 3.92
CA ARG A 238 0.99 16.77 4.34
C ARG A 238 0.54 18.19 4.73
N PHE A 239 -0.52 18.71 4.10
CA PHE A 239 -1.09 20.00 4.45
C PHE A 239 -2.12 19.91 5.60
N ALA A 240 -3.00 18.91 5.57
CA ALA A 240 -4.12 18.79 6.50
C ALA A 240 -3.72 18.33 7.91
N LEU A 241 -2.72 17.44 8.04
CA LEU A 241 -2.33 16.87 9.34
C LEU A 241 -1.66 17.90 10.28
N PRO A 242 -0.76 18.79 9.81
CA PRO A 242 -0.23 19.84 10.69
C PRO A 242 -1.29 20.86 11.13
N LEU A 243 -2.27 21.17 10.25
CA LEU A 243 -3.30 22.19 10.51
C LEU A 243 -4.38 21.74 11.50
N SER A 244 -4.59 20.44 11.65
CA SER A 244 -5.74 19.89 12.37
C SER A 244 -5.56 19.82 13.90
N ASN A 245 -4.45 20.37 14.42
CA ASN A 245 -4.14 20.43 15.87
C ASN A 245 -4.28 19.08 16.61
N ILE A 246 -4.20 17.97 15.86
CA ILE A 246 -4.42 16.60 16.35
C ILE A 246 -3.44 16.27 17.48
N GLY A 247 -2.21 16.79 17.39
CA GLY A 247 -1.20 16.65 18.44
C GLY A 247 -1.62 17.23 19.78
N ASN A 248 -2.34 18.37 19.80
CA ASN A 248 -2.83 18.97 21.05
C ASN A 248 -4.09 18.28 21.58
N ILE A 249 -5.00 17.84 20.70
CA ILE A 249 -6.24 17.16 21.10
C ILE A 249 -5.95 15.77 21.68
N TYR A 250 -5.09 15.00 21.02
CA TYR A 250 -4.78 13.62 21.40
C TYR A 250 -3.52 13.49 22.27
N GLY A 251 -2.83 14.59 22.56
CA GLY A 251 -1.66 14.64 23.43
C GLY A 251 -0.57 13.63 23.06
N ALA A 252 -0.07 12.89 24.05
CA ALA A 252 0.98 11.89 23.88
C ALA A 252 0.65 10.78 22.85
N SER A 253 -0.64 10.54 22.57
CA SER A 253 -1.10 9.54 21.59
C SER A 253 -1.24 10.10 20.18
N GLY A 254 -1.03 11.42 19.98
CA GLY A 254 -1.23 12.09 18.70
C GLY A 254 -0.48 11.44 17.54
N SER A 255 0.77 11.01 17.74
CA SER A 255 1.57 10.36 16.70
C SER A 255 0.97 9.02 16.22
N ILE A 256 0.35 8.23 17.11
CA ILE A 256 -0.31 6.98 16.71
C ILE A 256 -1.57 7.28 15.90
N VAL A 257 -2.33 8.28 16.32
CA VAL A 257 -3.55 8.73 15.62
C VAL A 257 -3.22 9.24 14.22
N LEU A 258 -2.13 10.01 14.08
CA LEU A 258 -1.64 10.50 12.78
C LEU A 258 -1.23 9.36 11.85
N ILE A 259 -0.50 8.36 12.36
CA ILE A 259 -0.17 7.13 11.59
C ILE A 259 -1.45 6.42 11.16
N MET A 260 -2.41 6.23 12.07
CA MET A 260 -3.68 5.57 11.75
C MET A 260 -4.47 6.34 10.69
N LEU A 261 -4.55 7.67 10.80
CA LEU A 261 -5.26 8.51 9.83
C LEU A 261 -4.59 8.49 8.45
N PHE A 262 -3.25 8.53 8.42
CA PHE A 262 -2.48 8.38 7.19
C PHE A 262 -2.76 7.04 6.51
N VAL A 263 -2.69 5.94 7.26
CA VAL A 263 -2.93 4.59 6.73
C VAL A 263 -4.39 4.43 6.34
N PHE A 264 -5.32 4.96 7.13
CA PHE A 264 -6.75 4.94 6.84
C PHE A 264 -7.03 5.57 5.47
N TYR A 265 -6.52 6.78 5.25
CA TYR A 265 -6.69 7.49 4.00
C TYR A 265 -5.99 6.79 2.82
N SER A 266 -4.77 6.28 3.04
CA SER A 266 -4.04 5.48 2.05
C SER A 266 -4.81 4.21 1.65
N SER A 267 -5.43 3.55 2.63
CA SER A 267 -6.25 2.36 2.42
C SER A 267 -7.53 2.69 1.66
N PHE A 268 -8.13 3.84 1.93
CA PHE A 268 -9.31 4.33 1.23
C PHE A 268 -9.04 4.49 -0.27
N ILE A 269 -7.91 5.13 -0.61
CA ILE A 269 -7.43 5.27 -2.01
C ILE A 269 -7.18 3.92 -2.65
N PHE A 270 -6.51 3.01 -1.91
CA PHE A 270 -6.21 1.66 -2.39
C PHE A 270 -7.49 0.86 -2.71
N TYR A 271 -8.45 0.85 -1.79
CA TYR A 271 -9.72 0.13 -1.94
C TYR A 271 -10.58 0.71 -3.06
N PHE A 272 -10.61 2.04 -3.22
CA PHE A 272 -11.24 2.68 -4.37
C PHE A 272 -10.59 2.25 -5.70
N GLY A 273 -9.26 2.18 -5.74
CA GLY A 273 -8.51 1.65 -6.87
C GLY A 273 -8.90 0.22 -7.25
N ALA A 274 -9.10 -0.63 -6.25
CA ALA A 274 -9.55 -2.01 -6.49
C ALA A 274 -10.98 -2.10 -7.03
N CYS A 275 -11.89 -1.23 -6.59
CA CYS A 275 -13.22 -1.11 -7.18
C CYS A 275 -13.12 -0.72 -8.67
N PHE A 276 -12.22 0.21 -9.01
CA PHE A 276 -11.99 0.61 -10.39
C PHE A 276 -11.43 -0.54 -11.25
N VAL A 277 -10.51 -1.36 -10.70
CA VAL A 277 -10.02 -2.58 -11.39
C VAL A 277 -11.16 -3.56 -11.66
N LYS A 278 -12.09 -3.74 -10.72
CA LYS A 278 -13.25 -4.62 -10.89
C LYS A 278 -14.15 -4.14 -12.02
N VAL A 279 -14.60 -2.88 -11.94
CA VAL A 279 -15.46 -2.26 -12.95
C VAL A 279 -14.83 -2.32 -14.35
N LEU A 280 -13.53 -2.06 -14.46
CA LEU A 280 -12.83 -2.13 -15.74
C LEU A 280 -12.70 -3.56 -16.29
N SER A 281 -12.63 -4.56 -15.41
CA SER A 281 -12.54 -5.97 -15.80
C SER A 281 -13.90 -6.48 -16.26
N ASP A 282 -14.97 -6.08 -15.56
CA ASP A 282 -16.36 -6.43 -15.88
C ASP A 282 -16.82 -5.76 -17.18
N ALA A 283 -16.53 -4.47 -17.37
CA ALA A 283 -16.90 -3.71 -18.57
C ALA A 283 -16.21 -4.19 -19.86
N LYS A 284 -15.12 -4.96 -19.75
CA LYS A 284 -14.38 -5.51 -20.89
C LYS A 284 -14.66 -6.98 -21.16
N GLU A 285 -15.63 -7.57 -20.46
CA GLU A 285 -15.93 -9.01 -20.52
C GLU A 285 -14.70 -9.88 -20.20
N THR A 286 -13.76 -9.33 -19.42
CA THR A 286 -12.59 -10.07 -18.90
C THR A 286 -12.73 -10.22 -17.39
N PRO A 287 -13.70 -11.02 -16.91
CA PRO A 287 -14.00 -11.10 -15.48
C PRO A 287 -12.77 -11.59 -14.71
N ILE A 288 -12.64 -11.09 -13.48
CA ILE A 288 -11.56 -11.48 -12.58
C ILE A 288 -11.70 -12.98 -12.29
N ARG A 289 -10.72 -13.78 -12.70
CA ARG A 289 -10.76 -15.24 -12.56
C ARG A 289 -10.31 -15.64 -11.15
N PRO A 290 -11.12 -16.40 -10.38
CA PRO A 290 -10.72 -16.90 -9.08
C PRO A 290 -9.58 -17.93 -9.22
N ILE A 291 -8.69 -17.98 -8.24
CA ILE A 291 -7.66 -19.02 -8.14
C ILE A 291 -8.27 -20.39 -7.76
N LYS A 292 -7.51 -21.49 -7.94
CA LYS A 292 -7.91 -22.81 -7.45
C LYS A 292 -8.29 -22.74 -5.96
N GLY A 293 -9.50 -23.16 -5.62
CA GLY A 293 -10.05 -23.12 -4.25
C GLY A 293 -10.88 -21.88 -3.91
N ALA A 294 -10.96 -20.89 -4.81
CA ALA A 294 -11.83 -19.72 -4.68
C ALA A 294 -13.02 -19.81 -5.66
N PHE A 295 -14.10 -19.11 -5.34
CA PHE A 295 -15.33 -19.06 -6.14
C PHE A 295 -15.89 -17.64 -6.15
N ASN A 296 -16.61 -17.26 -7.21
CA ASN A 296 -17.34 -16.01 -7.22
C ASN A 296 -18.67 -16.21 -6.49
N TYR A 297 -19.08 -15.22 -5.69
CA TYR A 297 -20.38 -15.20 -5.04
C TYR A 297 -21.10 -13.89 -5.33
N GLU A 298 -22.41 -13.88 -5.16
CA GLU A 298 -23.25 -12.70 -5.28
C GLU A 298 -24.12 -12.59 -4.03
N ILE A 299 -24.15 -11.41 -3.40
CA ILE A 299 -25.03 -11.14 -2.26
C ILE A 299 -26.38 -10.71 -2.82
N LYS A 300 -27.42 -11.52 -2.57
CA LYS A 300 -28.81 -11.23 -2.94
C LYS A 300 -29.64 -11.01 -1.69
N GLU A 301 -30.43 -9.94 -1.68
CA GLU A 301 -31.45 -9.74 -0.65
C GLU A 301 -32.59 -10.73 -0.90
N VAL A 302 -32.86 -11.60 0.08
CA VAL A 302 -33.98 -12.55 0.01
C VAL A 302 -35.12 -11.94 0.81
N LEU A 303 -36.18 -11.51 0.11
CA LEU A 303 -37.38 -11.00 0.75
C LEU A 303 -38.05 -12.14 1.52
N LYS A 304 -38.41 -11.88 2.78
CA LYS A 304 -39.15 -12.83 3.60
C LYS A 304 -40.50 -13.08 2.94
N THR A 305 -40.74 -14.30 2.48
CA THR A 305 -42.06 -14.72 2.01
C THR A 305 -42.97 -14.81 3.25
N ASN A 306 -44.06 -14.05 3.26
CA ASN A 306 -45.09 -14.14 4.30
C ASN A 306 -45.81 -15.49 4.24
#